data_AF-A0A846V0J2-F1
#
_entry.id   AF-A0A846V0J2-F1
#
_cell.length_a   1.000
_cell.length_b   1.000
_cell.length_c   1.000
_cell.angle_alpha   90.00
_cell.angle_beta   90.00
_cell.angle_gamma   90.00
#
_symmetry.space_group_name_H-M   'P 1'
#
loop_
_entity.id
_entity.type
_entity.pdbx_description
1 polymer ?
#
loop_
_entity_poly.entity_id
_entity_poly.type
_entity_poly.pdbx_seq_one_letter_code
_entity_poly.pdbx_strand_id
1 'polypeptide(L)'
;MHCRRLALVVSVLALAGCAQVKVVRSEVDKALGNAPAAKTAPAANADMRDADLMPPATVVNTYLQYGRYADGERRLRQYLARYPGDRAAQGLLRQLTADPREALGAASRNYVVQPGDSYSTLASRFLGDASRFLILARYNGSDDPSALHVGDTVRLPTAPSRAPAADTLVVRATADDLLAAPTAPAGNPAPAATPADAQRLQAESTVLLRQGRKTDALARLDQALKLDPHLKPAGDQLLRDQLLSTYHERAVLLYRDQKLDQAIALWDHVLDIDPGYERAVIYRARAVELKQRLKQL
;
A
#
# COMPACT_ATOMS: atom_id res chain seq x y z
N MET A 1 15.30 83.29 -25.94
CA MET A 1 14.35 84.23 -26.57
C MET A 1 13.66 83.51 -27.72
N HIS A 2 12.32 83.41 -27.68
CA HIS A 2 11.37 83.19 -28.80
C HIS A 2 11.58 81.92 -29.66
N CYS A 3 10.60 81.17 -30.17
CA CYS A 3 9.15 81.20 -30.24
C CYS A 3 8.81 79.81 -30.84
N ARG A 4 7.85 79.02 -30.33
CA ARG A 4 6.43 79.03 -30.78
C ARG A 4 6.35 78.79 -32.30
N ARG A 5 5.80 77.68 -32.80
CA ARG A 5 4.36 77.45 -33.09
C ARG A 5 4.24 76.03 -33.73
N LEU A 6 3.36 75.13 -33.31
CA LEU A 6 1.88 75.06 -33.46
C LEU A 6 1.41 74.64 -34.87
N ALA A 7 0.55 73.62 -34.86
CA ALA A 7 -0.41 73.12 -35.86
C ALA A 7 0.03 71.89 -36.70
N LEU A 8 -0.51 70.67 -36.54
CA LEU A 8 -1.88 70.08 -36.75
C LEU A 8 -2.11 69.61 -38.21
N VAL A 9 -2.72 68.42 -38.34
CA VAL A 9 -3.53 67.89 -39.48
C VAL A 9 -2.82 66.91 -40.45
N VAL A 10 -3.00 65.57 -40.27
CA VAL A 10 -3.90 64.60 -41.01
C VAL A 10 -3.13 63.83 -42.10
N SER A 11 -2.90 62.52 -41.93
CA SER A 11 -3.62 61.36 -42.52
C SER A 11 -3.52 61.29 -44.07
N VAL A 12 -3.27 60.20 -44.81
CA VAL A 12 -3.57 58.75 -44.72
C VAL A 12 -2.69 58.02 -45.78
N LEU A 13 -2.61 56.68 -45.66
CA LEU A 13 -2.30 55.62 -46.65
C LEU A 13 -0.82 55.27 -46.88
N ALA A 14 -0.42 54.02 -47.14
CA ALA A 14 -0.86 52.64 -46.87
C ALA A 14 0.17 51.76 -47.63
N LEU A 15 0.18 50.45 -47.36
CA LEU A 15 0.73 49.38 -48.23
C LEU A 15 2.26 49.16 -48.22
N ALA A 16 2.75 48.50 -47.17
CA ALA A 16 3.96 47.65 -47.27
C ALA A 16 3.94 46.43 -46.33
N GLY A 17 2.76 45.94 -45.96
CA GLY A 17 2.63 44.94 -44.87
C GLY A 17 2.49 43.47 -45.27
N CYS A 18 2.27 43.13 -46.55
CA CYS A 18 1.81 41.77 -46.90
C CYS A 18 2.87 40.85 -47.54
N ALA A 19 4.06 41.35 -47.86
CA ALA A 19 5.12 40.51 -48.44
C ALA A 19 5.92 39.73 -47.36
N GLN A 20 6.15 40.35 -46.20
CA GLN A 20 6.96 39.76 -45.13
C GLN A 20 6.25 38.64 -44.36
N VAL A 21 4.90 38.65 -44.32
CA VAL A 21 4.12 37.61 -43.62
C VAL A 21 4.11 36.28 -44.40
N LYS A 22 4.18 36.31 -45.74
CA LYS A 22 4.25 35.09 -46.54
C LYS A 22 5.61 34.40 -46.46
N VAL A 23 6.70 35.17 -46.38
CA VAL A 23 8.05 34.62 -46.24
C VAL A 23 8.26 33.98 -44.87
N VAL A 24 7.80 34.65 -43.80
CA VAL A 24 7.87 34.08 -42.44
C VAL A 24 6.97 32.84 -42.32
N ARG A 25 5.77 32.84 -42.92
CA ARG A 25 4.90 31.66 -42.94
C ARG A 25 5.51 30.51 -43.75
N SER A 26 6.15 30.79 -44.88
CA SER A 26 6.87 29.80 -45.68
C SER A 26 8.09 29.22 -44.96
N GLU A 27 8.83 30.01 -44.19
CA GLU A 27 9.96 29.55 -43.36
C GLU A 27 9.46 28.69 -42.19
N VAL A 28 8.35 29.08 -41.56
CA VAL A 28 7.70 28.32 -40.47
C VAL A 28 7.09 27.02 -40.99
N ASP A 29 6.45 27.02 -42.17
CA ASP A 29 5.92 25.81 -42.83
C ASP A 29 7.06 24.88 -43.30
N LYS A 30 8.23 25.42 -43.68
CA LYS A 30 9.42 24.63 -44.05
C LYS A 30 10.16 24.08 -42.83
N ALA A 31 10.11 24.78 -41.69
CA ALA A 31 10.60 24.31 -40.40
C ALA A 31 9.66 23.30 -39.73
N LEU A 32 8.34 23.39 -39.97
CA LEU A 32 7.33 22.42 -39.51
C LEU A 32 7.14 21.23 -40.46
N GLY A 33 7.42 21.41 -41.76
CA GLY A 33 7.29 20.38 -42.81
C GLY A 33 8.49 19.43 -42.92
N ASN A 34 9.61 19.75 -42.27
CA ASN A 34 10.81 18.92 -42.18
C ASN A 34 11.08 18.42 -40.75
N ALA A 35 10.01 18.16 -39.98
CA ALA A 35 10.15 17.18 -38.91
C ALA A 35 10.45 15.83 -39.59
N PRO A 36 11.57 15.14 -39.29
CA PRO A 36 11.72 13.77 -39.74
C PRO A 36 10.48 13.05 -39.22
N ALA A 37 9.73 12.44 -40.14
CA ALA A 37 8.61 11.57 -39.80
C ALA A 37 9.06 10.76 -38.59
N ALA A 38 8.38 10.97 -37.46
CA ALA A 38 8.72 10.30 -36.22
C ALA A 38 8.79 8.83 -36.59
N LYS A 39 10.03 8.32 -36.71
CA LYS A 39 10.27 6.89 -36.83
C LYS A 39 9.56 6.38 -35.60
N THR A 40 8.45 5.70 -35.85
CA THR A 40 7.68 4.97 -34.87
C THR A 40 8.73 4.31 -34.02
N ALA A 41 8.87 4.79 -32.77
CA ALA A 41 9.74 4.11 -31.82
C ALA A 41 9.28 2.66 -31.89
N PRO A 42 10.18 1.70 -32.20
CA PRO A 42 9.74 0.31 -32.27
C PRO A 42 9.05 0.03 -30.95
N ALA A 43 7.88 -0.63 -31.03
CA ALA A 43 7.15 -1.13 -29.89
C ALA A 43 8.02 -2.18 -29.17
N ALA A 44 9.07 -1.71 -28.50
CA ALA A 44 9.92 -2.50 -27.63
C ALA A 44 9.18 -2.56 -26.29
N ASN A 45 8.09 -3.33 -26.27
CA ASN A 45 7.45 -3.95 -25.09
C ASN A 45 6.23 -4.80 -25.53
N ALA A 46 6.31 -5.49 -26.67
CA ALA A 46 5.29 -6.47 -27.04
C ALA A 46 5.58 -7.88 -26.47
N ASP A 47 6.77 -8.12 -25.92
CA ASP A 47 7.22 -9.44 -25.44
C ASP A 47 7.68 -9.43 -23.97
N MET A 48 7.10 -8.57 -23.12
CA MET A 48 7.32 -8.73 -21.68
C MET A 48 6.44 -9.89 -21.19
N ARG A 49 7.08 -10.95 -20.67
CA ARG A 49 6.36 -12.13 -20.19
C ARG A 49 5.55 -11.75 -18.96
N ASP A 50 4.41 -12.42 -18.74
CA ASP A 50 3.58 -12.17 -17.55
C ASP A 50 4.38 -12.39 -16.25
N ALA A 51 5.44 -13.20 -16.27
CA ALA A 51 6.38 -13.41 -15.17
C ALA A 51 7.26 -12.18 -14.81
N ASP A 52 7.46 -11.26 -15.74
CA ASP A 52 8.28 -10.05 -15.55
C ASP A 52 7.44 -8.85 -15.06
N LEU A 53 6.10 -8.99 -15.07
CA LEU A 53 5.17 -8.00 -14.54
C LEU A 53 5.14 -8.08 -13.02
N MET A 54 5.41 -6.96 -12.35
CA MET A 54 5.29 -6.87 -10.90
C MET A 54 3.85 -6.55 -10.51
N PRO A 55 3.17 -7.43 -9.74
CA PRO A 55 1.86 -7.13 -9.18
C PRO A 55 1.90 -5.87 -8.31
N PRO A 56 0.78 -5.14 -8.17
CA PRO A 56 0.74 -3.90 -7.40
C PRO A 56 1.27 -4.03 -5.97
N ALA A 57 1.04 -5.14 -5.27
CA ALA A 57 1.59 -5.38 -3.93
C ALA A 57 3.13 -5.44 -3.93
N THR A 58 3.73 -6.11 -4.91
CA THR A 58 5.20 -6.15 -5.08
C THR A 58 5.73 -4.75 -5.39
N VAL A 59 5.04 -3.97 -6.24
CA VAL A 59 5.45 -2.61 -6.54
C VAL A 59 5.43 -1.71 -5.30
N VAL A 60 4.40 -1.84 -4.45
CA VAL A 60 4.33 -1.13 -3.17
C VAL A 60 5.53 -1.46 -2.30
N ASN A 61 5.79 -2.75 -2.08
CA ASN A 61 6.83 -3.20 -1.15
C ASN A 61 8.25 -2.95 -1.66
N THR A 62 8.48 -2.96 -2.97
CA THR A 62 9.82 -2.78 -3.54
C THR A 62 10.16 -1.32 -3.83
N TYR A 63 9.16 -0.49 -4.15
CA TYR A 63 9.40 0.88 -4.63
C TYR A 63 8.67 1.93 -3.82
N LEU A 64 7.35 1.84 -3.69
CA LEU A 64 6.53 2.95 -3.20
C LEU A 64 6.73 3.21 -1.72
N GLN A 65 6.93 2.17 -0.91
CA GLN A 65 7.15 2.35 0.53
C GLN A 65 8.51 2.98 0.87
N TYR A 66 9.45 2.98 -0.08
CA TYR A 66 10.81 3.52 0.06
C TYR A 66 11.05 4.75 -0.84
N GLY A 67 9.97 5.37 -1.31
CA GLY A 67 10.06 6.61 -2.07
C GLY A 67 10.54 6.55 -3.50
N ARG A 68 10.67 5.35 -4.06
CA ARG A 68 11.03 5.16 -5.46
C ARG A 68 9.81 5.32 -6.37
N TYR A 69 9.11 6.45 -6.25
CA TYR A 69 7.84 6.71 -6.90
C TYR A 69 7.91 6.64 -8.42
N ALA A 70 8.95 7.20 -9.03
CA ALA A 70 9.13 7.15 -10.48
C ALA A 70 9.30 5.71 -11.00
N ASP A 71 10.00 4.86 -10.25
CA ASP A 71 10.18 3.46 -10.62
C ASP A 71 8.87 2.68 -10.45
N GLY A 72 8.20 2.87 -9.32
CA GLY A 72 6.91 2.23 -9.04
C GLY A 72 5.82 2.65 -10.01
N GLU A 73 5.78 3.93 -10.42
CA GLU A 73 4.85 4.41 -11.44
C GLU A 73 5.08 3.71 -12.79
N ARG A 74 6.34 3.60 -13.24
CA ARG A 74 6.66 2.89 -14.49
C ARG A 74 6.23 1.44 -14.41
N ARG A 75 6.48 0.75 -13.28
CA ARG A 75 6.04 -0.64 -13.06
C ARG A 75 4.52 -0.78 -13.05
N LEU A 76 3.78 0.13 -12.41
CA LEU A 76 2.31 0.13 -12.41
C LEU A 76 1.75 0.38 -13.80
N ARG A 77 2.33 1.29 -14.59
CA ARG A 77 1.90 1.55 -15.97
C ARG A 77 2.14 0.34 -16.87
N GLN A 78 3.29 -0.34 -16.72
CA GLN A 78 3.56 -1.60 -17.40
C GLN A 78 2.55 -2.69 -17.02
N TYR A 79 2.25 -2.84 -15.73
CA TYR A 79 1.24 -3.75 -15.22
C TYR A 79 -0.15 -3.47 -15.80
N LEU A 80 -0.58 -2.21 -15.78
CA LEU A 80 -1.89 -1.79 -16.26
C LEU A 80 -2.04 -1.87 -17.79
N ALA A 81 -0.94 -1.84 -18.55
CA ALA A 81 -1.00 -2.09 -19.99
C ALA A 81 -1.49 -3.52 -20.30
N ARG A 82 -1.18 -4.48 -19.43
CA ARG A 82 -1.63 -5.87 -19.52
C ARG A 82 -2.97 -6.10 -18.81
N TYR A 83 -3.15 -5.50 -17.64
CA TYR A 83 -4.33 -5.66 -16.78
C TYR A 83 -5.06 -4.32 -16.58
N PRO A 84 -5.67 -3.75 -17.63
CA PRO A 84 -6.24 -2.41 -17.56
C PRO A 84 -7.42 -2.29 -16.59
N GLY A 85 -8.04 -3.41 -16.18
CA GLY A 85 -9.17 -3.45 -15.24
C GLY A 85 -8.79 -3.59 -13.77
N ASP A 86 -7.50 -3.75 -13.42
CA ASP A 86 -7.08 -3.92 -12.03
C ASP A 86 -7.30 -2.62 -11.24
N ARG A 87 -8.32 -2.63 -10.37
CA ARG A 87 -8.72 -1.48 -9.56
C ARG A 87 -7.65 -1.06 -8.54
N ALA A 88 -6.88 -2.00 -8.00
CA ALA A 88 -5.85 -1.71 -7.02
C ALA A 88 -4.66 -1.00 -7.67
N ALA A 89 -4.19 -1.50 -8.82
CA ALA A 89 -3.13 -0.87 -9.59
C ALA A 89 -3.55 0.51 -10.11
N GLN A 90 -4.79 0.65 -10.61
CA GLN A 90 -5.36 1.96 -10.97
C GLN A 90 -5.42 2.92 -9.78
N GLY A 91 -5.81 2.42 -8.59
CA GLY A 91 -5.86 3.20 -7.36
C GLY A 91 -4.49 3.73 -6.96
N LEU A 92 -3.46 2.88 -6.97
CA LEU A 92 -2.08 3.28 -6.67
C LEU A 92 -1.54 4.29 -7.69
N LEU A 93 -1.79 4.07 -8.99
CA LEU A 93 -1.34 4.99 -10.04
C LEU A 93 -2.01 6.37 -9.88
N ARG A 94 -3.31 6.42 -9.55
CA ARG A 94 -4.00 7.69 -9.26
C ARG A 94 -3.39 8.42 -8.06
N GLN A 95 -3.01 7.69 -7.01
CA GLN A 95 -2.37 8.29 -5.83
C GLN A 95 -0.98 8.87 -6.13
N LEU A 96 -0.26 8.35 -7.13
CA LEU A 96 1.02 8.88 -7.59
C LEU A 96 0.88 10.11 -8.48
N THR A 97 -0.15 10.13 -9.32
CA THR A 97 -0.29 11.11 -10.41
C THR A 97 -1.19 12.30 -10.06
N ALA A 98 -2.16 12.14 -9.15
CA ALA A 98 -3.02 13.22 -8.72
C ALA A 98 -2.26 14.25 -7.86
N ASP A 99 -2.72 15.50 -7.85
CA ASP A 99 -2.30 16.46 -6.83
C ASP A 99 -2.92 16.08 -5.47
N PRO A 100 -2.11 15.87 -4.41
CA PRO A 100 -2.64 15.48 -3.11
C PRO A 100 -3.62 16.49 -2.49
N ARG A 101 -3.42 17.79 -2.71
CA ARG A 101 -4.29 18.85 -2.19
C ARG A 101 -5.60 18.96 -2.96
N GLU A 102 -5.58 18.69 -4.27
CA GLU A 102 -6.81 18.57 -5.05
C GLU A 102 -7.61 17.33 -4.65
N ALA A 103 -6.92 16.21 -4.44
CA ALA A 103 -7.57 14.93 -4.12
C ALA A 103 -8.06 14.81 -2.67
N LEU A 104 -7.35 15.39 -1.70
CA LEU A 104 -7.67 15.31 -0.27
C LEU A 104 -8.27 16.61 0.30
N GLY A 105 -8.21 17.71 -0.45
CA GLY A 105 -8.59 19.04 0.00
C GLY A 105 -7.43 19.81 0.64
N ALA A 106 -7.51 21.15 0.59
CA ALA A 106 -6.46 22.02 1.12
C ALA A 106 -6.51 22.21 2.65
N ALA A 107 -7.68 21.98 3.26
CA ALA A 107 -7.87 22.12 4.70
C ALA A 107 -7.29 20.90 5.43
N SER A 108 -6.46 21.15 6.44
CA SER A 108 -5.86 20.11 7.27
C SER A 108 -5.68 20.55 8.71
N ARG A 109 -5.57 19.56 9.61
CA ARG A 109 -5.14 19.73 11.00
C ARG A 109 -3.78 19.09 11.21
N ASN A 110 -3.01 19.62 12.16
CA ASN A 110 -1.76 18.98 12.58
C ASN A 110 -2.06 17.79 13.49
N TYR A 111 -1.22 16.77 13.38
CA TYR A 111 -1.27 15.57 14.18
C TYR A 111 0.16 15.12 14.48
N VAL A 112 0.43 14.88 15.75
CA VAL A 112 1.72 14.34 16.20
C VAL A 112 1.62 12.83 16.11
N VAL A 113 2.47 12.23 15.29
CA VAL A 113 2.56 10.80 15.05
C VAL A 113 2.76 10.08 16.39
N GLN A 114 1.84 9.18 16.69
CA GLN A 114 1.83 8.37 17.90
C GLN A 114 2.49 7.02 17.62
N PRO A 115 2.91 6.30 18.68
CA PRO A 115 3.34 4.92 18.54
C PRO A 115 2.26 4.06 17.86
N GLY A 116 2.54 3.58 16.64
CA GLY A 116 1.64 2.73 15.84
C GLY A 116 1.08 3.38 14.61
N ASP A 117 1.36 4.67 14.45
CA ASP A 117 1.05 5.37 13.24
C ASP A 117 2.04 5.00 12.12
N SER A 118 1.45 4.82 10.96
CA SER A 118 2.06 4.74 9.64
C SER A 118 1.13 5.52 8.73
N TYR A 119 1.56 5.87 7.53
CA TYR A 119 0.64 6.50 6.58
C TYR A 119 -0.59 5.62 6.26
N SER A 120 -0.46 4.29 6.33
CA SER A 120 -1.59 3.37 6.11
C SER A 120 -2.56 3.33 7.30
N THR A 121 -2.08 3.33 8.54
CA THR A 121 -2.97 3.37 9.72
C THR A 121 -3.62 4.74 9.88
N LEU A 122 -2.90 5.83 9.57
CA LEU A 122 -3.45 7.18 9.53
C LEU A 122 -4.49 7.35 8.41
N ALA A 123 -4.23 6.84 7.21
CA ALA A 123 -5.20 6.85 6.12
C ALA A 123 -6.45 6.03 6.46
N SER A 124 -6.29 4.85 7.05
CA SER A 124 -7.44 4.06 7.53
C SER A 124 -8.30 4.84 8.52
N ARG A 125 -7.66 5.43 9.55
CA ARG A 125 -8.35 6.12 10.64
C ARG A 125 -9.01 7.43 10.21
N PHE A 126 -8.35 8.19 9.34
CA PHE A 126 -8.75 9.57 9.06
C PHE A 126 -9.29 9.78 7.64
N LEU A 127 -8.98 8.88 6.70
CA LEU A 127 -9.48 8.91 5.33
C LEU A 127 -10.46 7.76 5.03
N GLY A 128 -10.65 6.83 5.99
CA GLY A 128 -11.55 5.68 5.88
C GLY A 128 -11.01 4.53 5.04
N ASP A 129 -9.77 4.63 4.55
CA ASP A 129 -9.19 3.66 3.62
C ASP A 129 -7.66 3.61 3.75
N ALA A 130 -7.16 2.47 4.22
CA ALA A 130 -5.73 2.22 4.39
C ALA A 130 -4.95 2.25 3.06
N SER A 131 -5.61 1.97 1.94
CA SER A 131 -4.99 1.99 0.61
C SER A 131 -4.53 3.39 0.22
N ARG A 132 -5.03 4.44 0.88
CA ARG A 132 -4.71 5.86 0.61
C ARG A 132 -3.45 6.38 1.30
N PHE A 133 -2.62 5.47 1.81
CA PHE A 133 -1.37 5.81 2.49
C PHE A 133 -0.45 6.67 1.61
N LEU A 134 -0.36 6.37 0.32
CA LEU A 134 0.61 6.98 -0.58
C LEU A 134 0.24 8.44 -0.88
N ILE A 135 -1.04 8.72 -1.12
CA ILE A 135 -1.48 10.10 -1.32
C ILE A 135 -1.41 10.92 -0.03
N LEU A 136 -1.59 10.29 1.14
CA LEU A 136 -1.40 10.95 2.43
C LEU A 136 0.08 11.25 2.73
N ALA A 137 1.00 10.35 2.37
CA ALA A 137 2.43 10.59 2.45
C ALA A 137 2.84 11.77 1.57
N ARG A 138 2.39 11.78 0.32
CA ARG A 138 2.63 12.90 -0.62
C ARG A 138 2.01 14.21 -0.15
N TYR A 139 0.82 14.18 0.46
CA TYR A 139 0.21 15.38 1.08
C TYR A 139 1.10 16.00 2.16
N ASN A 140 1.89 15.17 2.84
CA ASN A 140 2.84 15.56 3.85
C ASN A 140 4.24 15.89 3.32
N GLY A 141 4.47 15.75 2.02
CA GLY A 141 5.79 15.92 1.41
C GLY A 141 6.77 14.81 1.80
N SER A 142 6.25 13.65 2.23
CA SER A 142 7.07 12.49 2.51
C SER A 142 7.42 11.80 1.20
N ASP A 143 8.70 11.84 0.88
CA ASP A 143 9.27 11.07 -0.21
C ASP A 143 9.42 9.61 0.18
N ASP A 144 9.61 9.28 1.46
CA ASP A 144 9.69 7.89 1.96
C ASP A 144 8.58 7.61 3.01
N PRO A 145 7.50 6.88 2.65
CA PRO A 145 6.43 6.56 3.58
C PRO A 145 6.86 5.69 4.77
N SER A 146 7.93 4.90 4.62
CA SER A 146 8.46 4.05 5.69
C SER A 146 9.25 4.83 6.74
N ALA A 147 9.69 6.05 6.40
CA ALA A 147 10.47 6.92 7.28
C ALA A 147 9.61 7.76 8.26
N LEU A 148 8.34 7.40 8.48
CA LEU A 148 7.49 8.11 9.45
C LEU A 148 7.84 7.70 10.88
N HIS A 149 8.23 8.66 11.72
CA HIS A 149 8.65 8.40 13.10
C HIS A 149 7.66 8.98 14.11
N VAL A 150 7.60 8.35 15.27
CA VAL A 150 6.84 8.86 16.42
C VAL A 150 7.36 10.25 16.80
N GLY A 151 6.44 11.18 17.03
CA GLY A 151 6.76 12.57 17.31
C GLY A 151 6.78 13.48 16.09
N ASP A 152 6.84 12.92 14.87
CA ASP A 152 6.72 13.71 13.65
C ASP A 152 5.37 14.43 13.62
N THR A 153 5.35 15.65 13.09
CA THR A 153 4.09 16.38 12.89
C THR A 153 3.65 16.23 11.44
N VAL A 154 2.52 15.57 11.23
CA VAL A 154 1.87 15.42 9.93
C VAL A 154 0.59 16.24 9.84
N ARG A 155 0.27 16.68 8.64
CA ARG A 155 -1.00 17.29 8.26
C ARG A 155 -1.99 16.20 7.84
N LEU A 156 -3.13 16.19 8.51
CA LEU A 156 -4.26 15.31 8.20
C LEU A 156 -5.38 16.14 7.55
N PRO A 157 -5.83 15.77 6.33
CA PRO A 157 -6.95 16.45 5.68
C PRO A 157 -8.24 16.39 6.50
N THR A 158 -9.02 17.47 6.48
CA THR A 158 -10.30 17.58 7.20
C THR A 158 -11.53 17.61 6.28
N ALA A 159 -11.35 17.73 4.97
CA ALA A 159 -12.45 17.67 4.02
C ALA A 159 -12.99 16.23 3.89
N PRO A 160 -14.32 16.05 3.72
CA PRO A 160 -14.86 14.74 3.41
C PRO A 160 -14.28 14.30 2.08
N SER A 161 -13.43 13.29 2.13
CA SER A 161 -12.97 12.63 0.92
C SER A 161 -14.19 12.09 0.18
N ARG A 162 -14.41 12.54 -1.06
CA ARG A 162 -15.39 11.93 -1.96
C ARG A 162 -14.83 10.60 -2.47
N ALA A 163 -14.99 9.54 -1.68
CA ALA A 163 -14.78 8.16 -2.10
C ALA A 163 -16.14 7.55 -2.49
N PRO A 164 -16.22 6.74 -3.56
CA PRO A 164 -17.39 5.91 -3.79
C PRO A 164 -17.43 4.82 -2.72
N ALA A 165 -18.56 4.69 -2.05
CA ALA A 165 -18.83 3.62 -1.10
C ALA A 165 -18.69 2.26 -1.82
N ALA A 166 -17.76 1.44 -1.38
CA ALA A 166 -17.73 0.02 -1.70
C ALA A 166 -18.11 -0.73 -0.42
N ASP A 167 -19.13 -1.57 -0.58
CA ASP A 167 -19.75 -2.39 0.45
C ASP A 167 -18.73 -3.07 1.35
N THR A 168 -18.88 -2.79 2.65
CA THR A 168 -18.21 -3.54 3.70
C THR A 168 -18.88 -4.90 3.80
N LEU A 169 -18.35 -5.90 3.08
CA LEU A 169 -18.62 -7.31 3.40
C LEU A 169 -17.89 -7.64 4.70
N VAL A 170 -18.57 -7.37 5.81
CA VAL A 170 -18.23 -7.90 7.12
C VAL A 170 -18.47 -9.40 7.05
N VAL A 171 -17.44 -10.18 6.73
CA VAL A 171 -17.43 -11.60 7.10
C VAL A 171 -17.25 -11.65 8.60
N ARG A 172 -18.38 -11.60 9.30
CA ARG A 172 -18.47 -11.99 10.71
C ARG A 172 -18.37 -13.51 10.74
N ALA A 173 -17.15 -14.03 10.65
CA ALA A 173 -16.88 -15.31 11.30
C ALA A 173 -17.09 -15.05 12.80
N THR A 174 -18.15 -15.60 13.36
CA THR A 174 -18.43 -15.50 14.79
C THR A 174 -17.24 -16.09 15.54
N ALA A 175 -16.62 -15.25 16.35
CA ALA A 175 -15.46 -15.57 17.19
C ALA A 175 -15.74 -16.69 18.23
N ASP A 176 -16.97 -17.18 18.31
CA ASP A 176 -17.38 -18.25 19.21
C ASP A 176 -17.07 -19.67 18.68
N ASP A 177 -17.00 -19.89 17.36
CA ASP A 177 -16.76 -21.25 16.83
C ASP A 177 -15.29 -21.69 16.90
N LEU A 178 -14.37 -20.77 17.20
CA LEU A 178 -12.96 -21.07 17.47
C LEU A 178 -12.64 -21.17 18.97
N LEU A 179 -13.66 -21.01 19.83
CA LEU A 179 -13.55 -21.12 21.30
C LEU A 179 -14.19 -22.40 21.87
N ALA A 180 -14.83 -23.23 21.05
CA ALA A 180 -15.27 -24.55 21.49
C ALA A 180 -14.06 -25.50 21.56
N ALA A 181 -13.36 -25.49 22.70
CA ALA A 181 -12.52 -26.61 23.09
C ALA A 181 -13.41 -27.87 23.14
N PRO A 182 -13.11 -28.95 22.41
CA PRO A 182 -13.72 -30.22 22.72
C PRO A 182 -13.16 -30.66 24.08
N THR A 183 -14.00 -30.66 25.12
CA THR A 183 -13.79 -31.49 26.30
C THR A 183 -13.77 -32.94 25.83
N ALA A 184 -12.59 -33.45 25.52
CA ALA A 184 -12.35 -34.87 25.35
C ALA A 184 -12.30 -35.52 26.75
N PRO A 185 -12.95 -36.68 26.95
CA PRO A 185 -12.87 -37.41 28.21
C PRO A 185 -11.45 -37.91 28.46
N ALA A 186 -11.06 -37.95 29.74
CA ALA A 186 -9.79 -38.50 30.19
C ALA A 186 -9.61 -39.95 29.68
N GLY A 187 -8.56 -40.18 28.90
CA GLY A 187 -8.23 -41.51 28.38
C GLY A 187 -6.86 -41.53 27.68
N ASN A 188 -5.84 -41.88 28.47
CA ASN A 188 -4.46 -42.24 28.11
C ASN A 188 -3.53 -41.17 27.48
N PRO A 189 -2.24 -41.12 27.87
CA PRO A 189 -1.28 -40.19 27.29
C PRO A 189 -0.92 -40.64 25.87
N ALA A 190 -1.24 -39.82 24.88
CA ALA A 190 -0.77 -40.00 23.51
C ALA A 190 0.77 -39.83 23.43
N PRO A 191 1.47 -40.61 22.58
CA PRO A 191 2.93 -40.54 22.45
C PRO A 191 3.37 -39.17 21.91
N ALA A 192 4.57 -38.74 22.29
CA ALA A 192 5.14 -37.43 21.98
C ALA A 192 4.98 -37.06 20.49
N ALA A 193 4.36 -35.92 20.23
CA ALA A 193 4.22 -35.36 18.89
C ALA A 193 5.61 -35.18 18.25
N THR A 194 5.80 -35.71 17.05
CA THR A 194 7.10 -35.74 16.38
C THR A 194 7.19 -34.66 15.29
N PRO A 195 8.41 -34.25 14.87
CA PRO A 195 8.59 -33.41 13.67
C PRO A 195 7.95 -33.99 12.40
N ALA A 196 7.78 -35.33 12.32
CA ALA A 196 7.08 -35.99 11.23
C ALA A 196 5.57 -35.69 11.23
N ASP A 197 4.97 -35.48 12.40
CA ASP A 197 3.56 -35.08 12.52
C ASP A 197 3.34 -33.65 12.02
N ALA A 198 4.26 -32.73 12.31
CA ALA A 198 4.22 -31.35 11.81
C ALA A 198 4.30 -31.31 10.27
N GLN A 199 5.20 -32.08 9.68
CA GLN A 199 5.33 -32.20 8.22
C GLN A 199 4.08 -32.80 7.57
N ARG A 200 3.48 -33.82 8.20
CA ARG A 200 2.22 -34.42 7.70
C ARG A 200 1.07 -33.42 7.74
N LEU A 201 0.90 -32.68 8.83
CA LEU A 201 -0.12 -31.63 8.95
C LEU A 201 0.07 -30.51 7.93
N GLN A 202 1.31 -30.15 7.65
CA GLN A 202 1.63 -29.20 6.58
C GLN A 202 1.25 -29.75 5.21
N ALA A 203 1.59 -31.00 4.90
CA ALA A 203 1.19 -31.63 3.64
C ALA A 203 -0.34 -31.69 3.47
N GLU A 204 -1.07 -31.97 4.55
CA GLU A 204 -2.54 -31.91 4.58
C GLU A 204 -3.05 -30.49 4.29
N SER A 205 -2.42 -29.45 4.86
CA SER A 205 -2.78 -28.06 4.57
C SER A 205 -2.67 -27.72 3.08
N THR A 206 -1.60 -28.17 2.42
CA THR A 206 -1.36 -27.98 0.99
C THR A 206 -2.40 -28.72 0.13
N VAL A 207 -2.82 -29.92 0.55
CA VAL A 207 -3.89 -30.68 -0.12
C VAL A 207 -5.23 -29.93 0.00
N LEU A 208 -5.58 -29.46 1.19
CA LEU A 208 -6.81 -28.69 1.43
C LEU A 208 -6.84 -27.39 0.65
N LEU A 209 -5.70 -26.69 0.56
CA LEU A 209 -5.57 -25.47 -0.24
C LEU A 209 -5.85 -25.74 -1.72
N ARG A 210 -5.29 -26.82 -2.29
CA ARG A 210 -5.54 -27.23 -3.68
C ARG A 210 -7.00 -27.62 -3.94
N GLN A 211 -7.71 -28.06 -2.90
CA GLN A 211 -9.16 -28.34 -2.96
C GLN A 211 -10.03 -27.08 -2.79
N GLY A 212 -9.42 -25.89 -2.65
CA GLY A 212 -10.13 -24.63 -2.39
C GLY A 212 -10.60 -24.46 -0.95
N ARG A 213 -10.33 -25.42 -0.07
CA ARG A 213 -10.72 -25.42 1.35
C ARG A 213 -9.75 -24.61 2.19
N LYS A 214 -9.74 -23.30 1.94
CA LYS A 214 -8.74 -22.37 2.49
C LYS A 214 -8.75 -22.28 4.03
N THR A 215 -9.94 -22.29 4.64
CA THR A 215 -10.09 -22.24 6.11
C THR A 215 -9.49 -23.46 6.77
N ASP A 216 -9.76 -24.64 6.22
CA ASP A 216 -9.26 -25.90 6.75
C ASP A 216 -7.74 -26.01 6.54
N ALA A 217 -7.25 -25.50 5.41
CA ALA A 217 -5.82 -25.40 5.13
C ALA A 217 -5.10 -24.54 6.19
N LEU A 218 -5.64 -23.36 6.52
CA LEU A 218 -5.09 -22.51 7.58
C LEU A 218 -5.09 -23.21 8.94
N ALA A 219 -6.17 -23.91 9.29
CA ALA A 219 -6.27 -24.64 10.54
C ALA A 219 -5.24 -25.78 10.64
N ARG A 220 -4.98 -26.51 9.55
CA ARG A 220 -3.94 -27.55 9.52
C ARG A 220 -2.53 -26.98 9.56
N LEU A 221 -2.30 -25.84 8.92
CA LEU A 221 -1.01 -25.15 8.98
C LEU A 221 -0.74 -24.59 10.39
N ASP A 222 -1.75 -24.04 11.07
CA ASP A 222 -1.67 -23.62 12.48
C ASP A 222 -1.26 -24.78 13.39
N GLN A 223 -1.89 -25.96 13.24
CA GLN A 223 -1.51 -27.15 14.00
C GLN A 223 -0.07 -27.58 13.72
N ALA A 224 0.37 -27.52 12.47
CA ALA A 224 1.75 -27.85 12.10
C ALA A 224 2.77 -26.91 12.77
N LEU A 225 2.51 -25.60 12.74
CA LEU A 225 3.41 -24.58 13.32
C LEU A 225 3.38 -24.54 14.85
N LYS A 226 2.31 -25.04 15.48
CA LYS A 226 2.29 -25.28 16.93
C LYS A 226 3.22 -26.42 17.35
N LEU A 227 3.39 -27.42 16.50
CA LEU A 227 4.31 -28.55 16.75
C LEU A 227 5.76 -28.19 16.41
N ASP A 228 5.97 -27.48 15.31
CA ASP A 228 7.28 -26.99 14.87
C ASP A 228 7.14 -25.57 14.31
N PRO A 229 7.42 -24.52 15.11
CA PRO A 229 7.36 -23.14 14.66
C PRO A 229 8.34 -22.83 13.51
N HIS A 230 9.46 -23.56 13.44
CA HIS A 230 10.50 -23.35 12.44
C HIS A 230 10.38 -24.29 11.22
N LEU A 231 9.25 -24.99 11.10
CA LEU A 231 8.95 -25.86 9.98
C LEU A 231 9.17 -25.10 8.67
N LYS A 232 9.82 -25.70 7.68
CA LYS A 232 10.04 -25.04 6.39
C LYS A 232 8.74 -24.98 5.56
N PRO A 233 8.41 -23.87 4.88
CA PRO A 233 7.23 -23.79 4.03
C PRO A 233 7.36 -24.74 2.83
N ALA A 234 6.45 -25.72 2.69
CA ALA A 234 6.41 -26.69 1.59
C ALA A 234 5.85 -26.09 0.28
N GLY A 235 6.22 -24.85 -0.05
CA GLY A 235 5.73 -24.09 -1.22
C GLY A 235 4.56 -23.13 -0.92
N ASP A 236 3.90 -23.26 0.24
CA ASP A 236 2.74 -22.43 0.61
C ASP A 236 3.12 -21.21 1.47
N GLN A 237 4.14 -20.45 1.05
CA GLN A 237 4.58 -19.27 1.80
C GLN A 237 3.43 -18.26 2.00
N LEU A 238 2.59 -18.08 0.99
CA LEU A 238 1.44 -17.19 1.06
C LEU A 238 0.40 -17.63 2.12
N LEU A 239 0.22 -18.93 2.34
CA LEU A 239 -0.69 -19.44 3.36
C LEU A 239 -0.13 -19.18 4.77
N ARG A 240 1.20 -19.31 4.92
CA ARG A 240 1.91 -18.95 6.15
C ARG A 240 1.80 -17.46 6.43
N ASP A 241 2.09 -16.61 5.45
CA ASP A 241 2.00 -15.15 5.60
C ASP A 241 0.58 -14.72 5.99
N GLN A 242 -0.44 -15.35 5.40
CA GLN A 242 -1.83 -15.10 5.77
C GLN A 242 -2.13 -15.53 7.22
N LEU A 243 -1.62 -16.66 7.67
CA LEU A 243 -1.78 -17.12 9.05
C LEU A 243 -1.11 -16.15 10.03
N LEU A 244 0.11 -15.69 9.74
CA LEU A 244 0.80 -14.67 10.55
C LEU A 244 0.04 -13.33 10.59
N SER A 245 -0.55 -12.91 9.47
CA SER A 245 -1.43 -11.72 9.43
C SER A 245 -2.65 -11.91 10.33
N THR A 246 -3.27 -13.09 10.31
CA THR A 246 -4.45 -13.40 11.13
C THR A 246 -4.13 -13.32 12.63
N TYR A 247 -2.98 -13.87 13.07
CA TYR A 247 -2.54 -13.72 14.45
C TYR A 247 -2.25 -12.26 14.81
N HIS A 248 -1.56 -11.53 13.94
CA HIS A 248 -1.25 -10.13 14.16
C HIS A 248 -2.52 -9.29 14.34
N GLU A 249 -3.52 -9.46 13.47
CA GLU A 249 -4.81 -8.77 13.55
C GLU A 249 -5.53 -9.09 14.86
N ARG A 250 -5.55 -10.35 15.28
CA ARG A 250 -6.13 -10.76 16.56
C ARG A 250 -5.41 -10.13 17.76
N ALA A 251 -4.08 -10.10 17.73
CA ALA A 251 -3.25 -9.49 18.77
C ALA A 251 -3.50 -7.98 18.88
N VAL A 252 -3.67 -7.29 17.75
CA VAL A 252 -4.03 -5.87 17.72
C VAL A 252 -5.39 -5.62 18.37
N LEU A 253 -6.39 -6.48 18.14
CA LEU A 253 -7.70 -6.38 18.80
C LEU A 253 -7.57 -6.54 20.32
N LEU A 254 -6.81 -7.53 20.78
CA LEU A 254 -6.58 -7.75 22.22
C LEU A 254 -5.81 -6.59 22.86
N TYR A 255 -4.83 -6.03 22.16
CA TYR A 255 -4.07 -4.87 22.60
C TYR A 255 -4.97 -3.65 22.77
N ARG A 256 -5.85 -3.37 21.80
CA ARG A 256 -6.84 -2.30 21.89
C ARG A 256 -7.77 -2.48 23.08
N ASP A 257 -8.13 -3.71 23.38
CA ASP A 257 -8.98 -4.06 24.51
C ASP A 257 -8.19 -4.14 25.85
N GLN A 258 -6.95 -3.65 25.88
CA GLN A 258 -6.01 -3.67 27.02
C GLN A 258 -5.71 -5.08 27.59
N LYS A 259 -5.99 -6.13 26.84
CA LYS A 259 -5.61 -7.51 27.17
C LYS A 259 -4.16 -7.76 26.78
N LEU A 260 -3.24 -7.00 27.40
CA LEU A 260 -1.84 -6.89 26.99
C LEU A 260 -1.11 -8.23 27.05
N ASP A 261 -1.36 -9.05 28.07
CA ASP A 261 -0.77 -10.38 28.19
C ASP A 261 -1.13 -11.30 27.00
N GLN A 262 -2.39 -11.28 26.60
CA GLN A 262 -2.88 -12.10 25.49
C GLN A 262 -2.37 -11.58 24.15
N ALA A 263 -2.27 -10.26 23.99
CA ALA A 263 -1.70 -9.64 22.79
C ALA A 263 -0.21 -9.96 22.64
N ILE A 264 0.57 -9.81 23.73
CA ILE A 264 2.00 -10.14 23.77
C ILE A 264 2.22 -11.60 23.41
N ALA A 265 1.45 -12.54 23.99
CA ALA A 265 1.58 -13.96 23.70
C ALA A 265 1.33 -14.31 22.22
N LEU A 266 0.39 -13.62 21.56
CA LEU A 266 0.16 -13.83 20.13
C LEU A 266 1.30 -13.26 19.27
N TRP A 267 1.86 -12.11 19.62
CA TRP A 267 3.02 -11.60 18.89
C TRP A 267 4.29 -12.40 19.17
N ASP A 268 4.49 -12.91 20.39
CA ASP A 268 5.54 -13.90 20.70
C ASP A 268 5.43 -15.09 19.75
N HIS A 269 4.23 -15.68 19.64
CA HIS A 269 4.01 -16.82 18.74
C HIS A 269 4.32 -16.49 17.27
N VAL A 270 3.93 -15.31 16.78
CA VAL A 270 4.28 -14.86 15.43
C VAL A 270 5.79 -14.75 15.24
N LEU A 271 6.51 -14.24 16.24
CA LEU A 271 7.97 -14.07 16.19
C LEU A 271 8.74 -15.37 16.35
N ASP A 272 8.16 -16.37 17.03
CA ASP A 272 8.73 -17.72 17.07
C ASP A 272 8.69 -18.37 15.68
N ILE A 273 7.64 -18.11 14.90
CA ILE A 273 7.51 -18.63 13.52
C ILE A 273 8.35 -17.80 12.53
N ASP A 274 8.27 -16.48 12.62
CA ASP A 274 9.00 -15.53 11.78
C ASP A 274 9.59 -14.40 12.63
N PRO A 275 10.86 -14.52 13.04
CA PRO A 275 11.56 -13.47 13.80
C PRO A 275 11.66 -12.14 13.04
N GLY A 276 11.54 -12.16 11.71
CA GLY A 276 11.59 -10.99 10.84
C GLY A 276 10.23 -10.31 10.64
N TYR A 277 9.16 -10.79 11.27
CA TYR A 277 7.83 -10.22 11.11
C TYR A 277 7.72 -8.85 11.81
N GLU A 278 8.11 -7.79 11.09
CA GLU A 278 8.30 -6.43 11.59
C GLU A 278 7.13 -5.92 12.43
N ARG A 279 5.90 -6.20 11.97
CA ARG A 279 4.67 -5.77 12.66
C ARG A 279 4.55 -6.39 14.06
N ALA A 280 4.94 -7.64 14.26
CA ALA A 280 4.86 -8.27 15.58
C ALA A 280 5.99 -7.77 16.50
N VAL A 281 7.22 -7.58 15.98
CA VAL A 281 8.33 -7.01 16.76
C VAL A 281 7.93 -5.67 17.37
N ILE A 282 7.41 -4.78 16.52
CA ILE A 282 7.05 -3.41 16.90
C ILE A 282 5.92 -3.41 17.92
N TYR A 283 4.82 -4.12 17.64
CA TYR A 283 3.64 -4.08 18.51
C TYR A 283 3.84 -4.81 19.84
N ARG A 284 4.60 -5.91 19.84
CA ARG A 284 4.99 -6.60 21.07
C ARG A 284 5.76 -5.68 22.02
N ALA A 285 6.77 -4.98 21.51
CA ALA A 285 7.57 -4.05 22.30
C ALA A 285 6.67 -3.00 22.97
N ARG A 286 5.72 -2.43 22.22
CA ARG A 286 4.75 -1.46 22.74
C ARG A 286 3.84 -2.03 23.82
N ALA A 287 3.37 -3.26 23.67
CA ALA A 287 2.52 -3.88 24.67
C ALA A 287 3.26 -4.23 25.95
N VAL A 288 4.52 -4.65 25.85
CA VAL A 288 5.39 -4.84 27.01
C VAL A 288 5.59 -3.52 27.76
N GLU A 289 5.90 -2.44 27.04
CA GLU A 289 6.09 -1.11 27.63
C GLU A 289 4.81 -0.60 28.31
N LEU A 290 3.67 -0.67 27.63
CA LEU A 290 2.38 -0.25 28.20
C LEU A 290 2.05 -1.05 29.46
N LYS A 291 2.28 -2.37 29.45
CA LYS A 291 2.08 -3.24 30.61
C LYS A 291 2.98 -2.84 31.78
N GLN A 292 4.24 -2.46 31.53
CA GLN A 292 5.16 -2.00 32.57
C GLN A 292 4.68 -0.68 33.20
N ARG A 293 4.24 0.28 32.39
CA ARG A 293 3.71 1.57 32.88
C ARG A 293 2.48 1.38 33.75
N LEU A 294 1.55 0.51 33.34
CA LEU A 294 0.35 0.19 34.13
C LEU A 294 0.66 -0.46 35.48
N LYS A 295 1.82 -1.12 35.64
CA LYS A 295 2.25 -1.70 36.92
C LYS A 295 2.88 -0.68 37.88
N GLN A 296 3.25 0.49 37.38
CA GLN A 296 3.88 1.57 38.17
C GLN A 296 2.87 2.62 38.64
N LEU A 297 1.60 2.47 38.26
CA LEU A 297 0.45 3.26 38.72
C LEU A 297 -0.23 2.54 39.89
#